data_AF-A0A6L7CQN9-F1
#
_entry.id   AF-A0A6L7CQN9-F1
#
_cell.length_a   1.000
_cell.length_b   1.000
_cell.length_c   1.000
_cell.angle_alpha   90.00
_cell.angle_beta   90.00
_cell.angle_gamma   90.00
#
_symmetry.space_group_name_H-M   'P 1'
#
loop_
_entity.id
_entity.type
_entity.pdbx_description
1 polymer ?
#
loop_
_entity_poly.entity_id
_entity_poly.type
_entity_poly.pdbx_seq_one_letter_code
_entity_poly.pdbx_strand_id
1 'polypeptide(L)' 'ENWGTPQQRAIRHATPDELAPFAKADGSMGPKVTAVSGYVRSRGKPAWIGALSRIEETLAGEAGTCISL' A
#
# COMPACT_ATOMS: atom_id res chain seq x y z
N GLU A 1 -1.49 1.58 -9.87
CA GLU A 1 -2.62 1.59 -10.83
C GLU A 1 -2.18 0.96 -12.14
N ASN A 2 -3.13 0.35 -12.86
CA ASN A 2 -2.94 -0.22 -14.21
C ASN A 2 -1.73 -1.17 -14.35
N TRP A 3 -1.53 -2.06 -13.38
CA TRP A 3 -0.39 -2.98 -13.37
C TRP A 3 -0.34 -3.85 -14.64
N GLY A 4 0.85 -4.02 -15.21
CA GLY A 4 1.06 -4.80 -16.44
C GLY A 4 0.71 -4.06 -17.73
N THR A 5 0.41 -2.76 -17.66
CA THR A 5 0.11 -1.93 -18.84
C THR A 5 1.12 -0.79 -19.01
N PRO A 6 1.24 -0.18 -20.21
CA PRO A 6 2.04 1.04 -20.39
C PRO A 6 1.59 2.22 -19.51
N GLN A 7 0.35 2.20 -19.03
CA GLN A 7 -0.23 3.22 -18.14
C GLN A 7 -0.01 2.90 -16.65
N GLN A 8 0.84 1.91 -16.34
CA GLN A 8 1.16 1.54 -14.98
C GLN A 8 1.76 2.71 -14.21
N ARG A 9 1.21 3.00 -13.02
CA ARG A 9 1.67 4.06 -12.13
C ARG A 9 1.81 3.56 -10.70
N ALA A 10 2.83 4.04 -9.99
CA ALA A 10 2.96 3.81 -8.55
C ALA A 10 1.80 4.45 -7.79
N ILE A 11 1.20 3.68 -6.88
CA ILE A 11 0.21 4.22 -5.94
C ILE A 11 0.99 4.87 -4.80
N ARG A 12 0.86 6.18 -4.62
CA ARG A 12 1.57 6.90 -3.54
C ARG A 12 0.72 7.01 -2.28
N HIS A 13 -0.58 7.22 -2.46
CA HIS A 13 -1.57 7.26 -1.39
C HIS A 13 -2.79 6.45 -1.82
N ALA A 14 -3.40 5.75 -0.87
CA ALA A 14 -4.67 5.08 -1.07
C ALA A 14 -5.38 4.82 0.25
N THR A 15 -6.68 4.60 0.19
CA THR A 15 -7.48 4.11 1.29
C THR A 15 -7.55 2.58 1.28
N PRO A 16 -7.87 1.95 2.43
CA PRO A 16 -8.18 0.52 2.47
C PRO A 16 -9.28 0.08 1.50
N ASP A 17 -10.24 0.95 1.19
CA ASP A 17 -11.34 0.65 0.27
C ASP A 17 -10.86 0.66 -1.19
N GLU A 18 -10.05 1.64 -1.58
CA GLU A 18 -9.41 1.69 -2.91
C GLU A 18 -8.47 0.50 -3.16
N LEU A 19 -7.85 -0.02 -2.10
CA LEU A 19 -6.97 -1.18 -2.18
C LEU A 19 -7.68 -2.53 -2.09
N ALA A 20 -8.95 -2.58 -1.70
CA ALA A 20 -9.70 -3.82 -1.52
C ALA A 20 -9.66 -4.78 -2.74
N PRO A 21 -9.71 -4.29 -4.01
CA PRO A 21 -9.59 -5.17 -5.18
C PRO A 21 -8.25 -5.90 -5.31
N PHE A 22 -7.20 -5.39 -4.65
CA PHE A 22 -5.84 -5.96 -4.67
C PHE A 22 -5.58 -6.91 -3.49
N ALA A 23 -6.49 -7.00 -2.51
CA ALA A 23 -6.37 -7.84 -1.31
C ALA A 23 -6.61 -9.34 -1.58
N LYS A 24 -5.98 -9.89 -2.61
CA LYS A 24 -6.12 -11.29 -3.06
C LYS A 24 -4.99 -12.16 -2.52
N ALA A 25 -5.23 -13.44 -2.26
CA ALA A 25 -4.17 -14.36 -1.84
C ALA A 25 -3.26 -14.74 -3.02
N ASP A 26 -2.40 -13.82 -3.46
CA ASP A 26 -1.49 -13.97 -4.60
C ASP A 26 -0.07 -14.40 -4.21
N GLY A 27 0.19 -14.56 -2.91
CA GLY A 27 1.51 -14.91 -2.36
C GLY A 27 2.51 -13.75 -2.29
N SER A 28 2.12 -12.52 -2.67
CA SER A 28 3.00 -11.36 -2.69
C SER A 28 2.32 -10.10 -2.18
N MET A 29 1.57 -9.38 -3.04
CA MET A 29 1.07 -8.05 -2.70
C MET A 29 -0.24 -8.11 -1.93
N GLY A 30 -1.16 -9.00 -2.27
CA GLY A 30 -2.44 -9.01 -1.60
C GLY A 30 -2.38 -9.35 -0.11
N PRO A 31 -1.50 -10.26 0.38
CA PRO A 31 -1.26 -10.40 1.82
C PRO A 31 -0.75 -9.12 2.50
N LYS A 32 0.07 -8.32 1.81
CA LYS A 32 0.56 -7.03 2.34
C LYS A 32 -0.57 -6.00 2.42
N VAL A 33 -1.41 -5.94 1.38
CA VAL A 33 -2.59 -5.07 1.33
C VAL A 33 -3.59 -5.44 2.44
N THR A 34 -3.86 -6.72 2.63
CA THR A 34 -4.76 -7.20 3.69
C THR A 34 -4.24 -6.82 5.08
N ALA A 35 -2.96 -7.06 5.34
CA ALA A 35 -2.36 -6.75 6.64
C ALA A 35 -2.39 -5.25 6.95
N VAL A 36 -1.96 -4.41 5.99
CA VAL A 36 -1.91 -2.95 6.20
C VAL A 36 -3.32 -2.36 6.35
N SER A 37 -4.27 -2.84 5.56
CA SER A 37 -5.68 -2.40 5.63
C SER A 37 -6.30 -2.74 6.99
N GLY A 38 -6.03 -3.93 7.53
CA GLY A 38 -6.48 -4.33 8.86
C GLY A 38 -5.88 -3.46 9.97
N TYR A 39 -4.58 -3.13 9.88
CA TYR A 39 -3.93 -2.21 10.82
C TYR A 39 -4.55 -0.82 10.78
N VAL A 40 -4.71 -0.24 9.59
CA VAL A 40 -5.27 1.11 9.42
C VAL A 40 -6.69 1.20 9.96
N ARG A 41 -7.55 0.22 9.63
CA ARG A 41 -8.94 0.18 10.13
C ARG A 41 -9.03 -0.03 11.64
N SER A 42 -8.17 -0.87 12.22
CA SER A 42 -8.22 -1.18 13.66
C SER A 42 -7.56 -0.12 14.54
N ARG A 43 -6.56 0.60 14.03
CA ARG A 43 -5.77 1.57 14.81
C ARG A 43 -6.11 3.01 14.46
N GLY A 44 -6.77 3.27 13.34
CA GLY A 44 -7.06 4.63 12.85
C GLY A 44 -5.80 5.44 12.53
N LYS A 45 -4.67 4.78 12.28
CA LYS A 45 -3.37 5.40 12.00
C LYS A 45 -2.89 5.01 10.60
N PRO A 46 -2.18 5.90 9.89
CA PRO A 46 -1.61 5.57 8.60
C PRO A 46 -0.55 4.46 8.74
N ALA A 47 -0.35 3.73 7.65
CA ALA A 47 0.68 2.71 7.53
C ALA A 47 1.23 2.66 6.10
N TRP A 48 2.44 2.14 5.92
CA TRP A 48 3.16 2.20 4.67
C TRP A 48 3.55 0.82 4.14
N ILE A 49 3.53 0.68 2.82
CA ILE A 49 4.16 -0.42 2.10
C ILE A 49 5.29 0.19 1.25
N GLY A 50 6.53 -0.26 1.48
CA GLY A 50 7.69 0.28 0.78
C GLY A 50 8.86 -0.71 0.74
N ALA A 51 9.89 -0.36 -0.02
CA ALA A 51 11.14 -1.12 -0.07
C ALA A 51 11.98 -0.83 1.19
N LEU A 52 12.54 -1.88 1.80
CA LEU A 52 13.36 -1.74 3.00
C LEU A 52 14.59 -0.84 2.78
N SER A 53 15.19 -0.87 1.60
CA SER A 53 16.33 -0.01 1.23
C SER A 53 15.98 1.48 1.14
N ARG A 54 14.69 1.83 1.13
CA ARG A 54 14.18 3.21 1.08
C ARG A 54 13.30 3.53 2.27
N ILE A 55 13.61 2.93 3.43
CA ILE A 55 12.77 3.05 4.62
C ILE A 55 12.67 4.50 5.10
N GLU A 56 13.76 5.27 5.05
CA GLU A 56 13.78 6.68 5.43
C GLU A 56 12.86 7.52 4.52
N GLU A 57 13.01 7.38 3.20
CA GLU A 57 12.12 8.03 2.21
C GLU A 57 10.66 7.61 2.40
N THR A 58 10.41 6.34 2.77
CA THR A 58 9.04 5.83 2.98
C THR A 58 8.41 6.46 4.23
N LEU A 59 9.17 6.56 5.33
CA LEU A 59 8.72 7.22 6.55
C LEU A 59 8.53 8.73 6.37
N ALA A 60 9.30 9.35 5.47
CA ALA A 60 9.13 10.75 5.06
C ALA A 60 7.94 10.96 4.09
N GLY A 61 7.35 9.89 3.55
CA GLY A 61 6.25 9.96 2.58
C GLY A 61 6.69 10.22 1.13
N GLU A 62 7.97 10.12 0.84
CA GLU A 62 8.57 10.35 -0.49
C GLU A 62 8.67 9.06 -1.31
N ALA A 63 8.68 7.90 -0.63
CA ALA A 63 8.71 6.58 -1.24
C ALA A 63 7.57 5.66 -0.76
N GLY A 64 7.37 4.56 -1.49
CA GLY A 64 6.35 3.57 -1.19
C GLY A 64 4.91 4.06 -1.43
N THR A 65 3.99 3.38 -0.75
CA THR A 65 2.56 3.64 -0.72
C THR A 65 2.15 3.90 0.73
N CYS A 66 1.53 5.04 1.00
CA CYS A 66 0.89 5.38 2.26
C CYS A 66 -0.59 4.97 2.21
N ILE A 67 -1.04 4.25 3.23
CA ILE A 67 -2.43 3.81 3.39
C ILE A 67 -3.01 4.48 4.63
N SER A 68 -4.10 5.23 4.47
CA SER A 68 -4.81 5.92 5.54
C SER A 68 -6.33 5.87 5.34
N LEU A 69 -7.10 6.14 6.40
CA LEU A 69 -8.55 6.36 6.29
C LEU A 69 -8.84 7.68 5.57
#